data_AF-A0A0K0FN33-F1
#
_entry.id   AF-A0A0K0FN33-F1
#
_cell.length_a   1.000
_cell.length_b   1.000
_cell.length_c   1.000
_cell.angle_alpha   90.00
_cell.angle_beta   90.00
_cell.angle_gamma   90.00
#
_symmetry.space_group_name_H-M   'P 1'
#
loop_
_entity.id
_entity.type
_entity.pdbx_description
1 polymer ?
#
loop_
_entity_poly.entity_id
_entity_poly.type
_entity_poly.pdbx_seq_one_letter_code
_entity_poly.pdbx_strand_id
1 'polypeptide(L)'
;MLGKSNKGNVSEKSRKPKEFAKDKGLRFPKYIKKDFLLDKSNGLLDNDTLTIIYELSIVNESWNYQCRRMSIKEMIPRQRLSFDLGNVLDFHFFGLYRKS
;
A
#
# COMPACT_ATOMS: atom_id res chain seq x y z
N MET A 1 3.03 24.13 13.33
CA MET A 1 2.92 25.02 12.16
C MET A 1 4.06 24.72 11.21
N LEU A 2 3.81 24.05 10.07
CA LEU A 2 4.88 23.60 9.17
C LEU A 2 5.21 24.71 8.16
N GLY A 3 6.43 25.24 8.25
CA GLY A 3 6.92 26.35 7.43
C GLY A 3 6.85 26.01 5.94
N LYS A 4 6.21 26.89 5.18
CA LYS A 4 6.27 26.89 3.72
C LYS A 4 7.52 27.68 3.32
N SER A 5 8.55 27.02 2.83
CA SER A 5 9.67 27.69 2.18
C SER A 5 9.23 28.21 0.81
N ASN A 6 8.76 29.45 0.75
CA ASN A 6 8.52 30.17 -0.49
C ASN A 6 9.87 30.63 -1.06
N LYS A 7 10.64 29.74 -1.68
CA LYS A 7 11.81 30.10 -2.49
C LYS A 7 11.74 29.33 -3.80
N GLY A 8 10.91 29.82 -4.72
CA GLY A 8 10.72 29.26 -6.06
C GLY A 8 9.37 29.63 -6.67
N ASN A 9 9.28 29.66 -8.00
CA ASN A 9 8.01 29.89 -8.73
C ASN A 9 7.06 28.67 -8.70
N VAL A 10 7.55 27.55 -8.18
CA VAL A 10 6.83 26.30 -7.96
C VAL A 10 6.79 26.01 -6.46
N SER A 11 5.61 25.63 -5.95
CA SER A 11 5.45 25.25 -4.54
C SER A 11 5.66 23.74 -4.36
N GLU A 12 6.70 23.38 -3.63
CA GLU A 12 6.91 22.00 -3.18
C GLU A 12 6.29 21.79 -1.79
N LYS A 13 5.63 20.64 -1.57
CA LYS A 13 5.13 20.23 -0.25
C LYS A 13 5.83 18.95 0.21
N SER A 14 6.00 18.80 1.52
CA SER A 14 6.58 17.62 2.16
C SER A 14 5.89 16.31 1.72
N ARG A 15 6.68 15.28 1.40
CA ARG A 15 6.27 13.94 0.93
C ARG A 15 5.68 13.03 2.03
N LYS A 16 5.01 13.60 3.04
CA LYS A 16 4.36 12.79 4.07
C LYS A 16 3.06 12.21 3.52
N PRO A 17 2.76 10.92 3.77
CA PRO A 17 1.49 10.33 3.39
C PRO A 17 0.35 11.08 4.07
N LYS A 18 -0.79 11.16 3.38
CA LYS A 18 -2.01 11.80 3.88
C LYS A 18 -3.16 10.85 3.70
N GLU A 19 -4.06 10.85 4.67
CA GLU A 19 -5.33 10.16 4.56
C GLU A 19 -6.14 10.75 3.40
N PHE A 20 -6.56 9.85 2.51
CA PHE A 20 -7.41 10.22 1.39
C PHE A 20 -8.87 10.05 1.80
N ALA A 21 -9.56 11.17 2.01
CA ALA A 21 -11.00 11.20 2.24
C ALA A 21 -11.72 11.56 0.94
N LYS A 22 -12.70 10.73 0.53
CA LYS A 22 -13.39 10.80 -0.77
C LYS A 22 -14.08 12.15 -1.04
N ASP A 23 -14.49 12.82 0.03
CA ASP A 23 -15.19 14.10 0.08
C ASP A 23 -14.26 15.33 0.04
N LYS A 24 -12.97 15.16 0.39
CA LYS A 24 -12.03 16.28 0.56
C LYS A 24 -10.93 16.33 -0.51
N GLY A 25 -10.54 15.17 -1.04
CA GLY A 25 -9.46 15.04 -2.00
C GLY A 25 -8.12 15.60 -1.50
N LEU A 26 -7.08 15.49 -2.34
CA LEU A 26 -5.77 16.10 -2.07
C LEU A 26 -5.56 17.27 -3.03
N ARG A 27 -5.39 18.48 -2.48
CA ARG A 27 -5.15 19.70 -3.27
C ARG A 27 -3.83 20.36 -2.95
N PHE A 28 -3.20 20.88 -4.00
CA PHE A 28 -2.02 21.75 -3.94
C PHE A 28 -2.43 23.17 -4.34
N PRO A 29 -2.95 23.99 -3.38
CA PRO A 29 -3.23 25.38 -3.67
C PRO A 29 -1.92 26.11 -4.01
N LYS A 30 -1.96 26.98 -5.02
CA LYS A 30 -0.82 27.77 -5.50
C LYS A 30 0.36 26.91 -5.99
N TYR A 31 0.07 25.90 -6.80
CA TYR A 31 1.07 25.00 -7.40
C TYR A 31 2.10 25.75 -8.28
N ILE A 32 1.60 26.56 -9.22
CA ILE A 32 2.40 27.38 -10.13
C ILE A 32 1.81 28.79 -10.24
N LYS A 33 2.66 29.81 -10.41
CA LYS A 33 2.22 31.18 -10.69
C LYS A 33 1.74 31.31 -12.14
N LYS A 34 0.68 32.10 -12.37
CA LYS A 34 0.11 32.31 -13.71
C LYS A 34 1.14 32.90 -14.69
N ASP A 35 1.86 33.94 -14.26
CA ASP A 35 2.81 34.63 -15.13
C ASP A 35 3.99 33.72 -15.53
N PHE A 36 4.41 32.84 -14.61
CA PHE A 36 5.44 31.85 -14.88
C PHE A 36 4.98 30.74 -15.84
N LEU A 37 3.72 30.32 -15.72
CA LEU A 37 3.11 29.34 -16.64
C LEU A 37 2.94 29.89 -18.06
N LEU A 38 2.56 31.17 -18.19
CA LEU A 38 2.27 31.80 -19.49
C LEU A 38 3.51 32.33 -20.22
N ASP A 39 4.63 32.43 -19.53
CA ASP A 39 5.88 32.89 -20.13
C ASP A 39 6.45 31.81 -21.07
N LYS A 40 6.44 32.13 -22.38
CA LYS A 40 6.87 31.26 -23.47
C LYS A 40 8.33 30.80 -23.32
N SER A 41 9.18 31.56 -22.65
CA SER A 41 10.58 31.19 -22.44
C SER A 41 10.74 29.99 -21.50
N ASN A 42 9.72 29.69 -20.67
CA ASN A 42 9.74 28.56 -19.74
C ASN A 42 9.34 27.22 -20.41
N GLY A 43 8.79 27.24 -21.63
CA GLY A 43 8.45 26.03 -22.38
C GLY A 43 7.40 25.11 -21.72
N LEU A 44 6.58 25.63 -20.81
CA LEU A 44 5.59 24.85 -20.05
C LEU A 44 4.26 24.63 -20.80
N LEU A 45 4.05 25.37 -21.89
CA LEU A 45 2.87 25.32 -22.74
C LEU A 45 3.30 25.03 -24.18
N ASP A 46 3.42 23.74 -24.51
CA ASP A 46 3.71 23.31 -25.87
C ASP A 46 2.42 23.42 -26.70
N ASN A 47 2.42 24.24 -27.76
CA ASN A 47 1.21 24.57 -28.52
C ASN A 47 -0.02 24.88 -27.64
N ASP A 48 0.16 25.78 -26.66
CA ASP A 48 -0.86 26.18 -25.68
C ASP A 48 -1.44 25.02 -24.84
N THR A 49 -0.77 23.85 -24.82
CA THR A 49 -1.17 22.66 -24.08
C THR A 49 -0.40 22.55 -22.77
N LEU A 50 -1.13 22.49 -21.66
CA LEU A 50 -0.56 22.24 -20.33
C LEU A 50 -0.56 20.75 -20.01
N THR A 51 0.63 20.17 -19.88
CA THR A 51 0.80 18.78 -19.44
C THR A 51 1.10 18.73 -17.94
N ILE A 52 0.25 18.05 -17.16
CA ILE A 52 0.45 17.86 -15.72
C ILE A 52 0.82 16.41 -15.45
N ILE A 53 2.01 16.19 -14.90
CA ILE A 53 2.46 14.88 -14.44
C ILE A 53 2.22 14.79 -12.93
N TYR A 54 1.60 13.69 -12.48
CA TYR A 54 1.33 13.43 -11.08
C TYR A 54 1.83 12.04 -10.69
N GLU A 55 2.67 11.99 -9.64
CA GLU A 55 3.17 10.75 -9.05
C GLU A 55 2.51 10.52 -7.69
N LEU A 56 1.98 9.32 -7.45
CA LEU A 56 1.32 8.93 -6.21
C LEU A 56 1.90 7.62 -5.69
N SER A 57 2.12 7.56 -4.38
CA SER A 57 2.43 6.32 -3.66
C SER A 57 1.30 6.03 -2.66
N ILE A 58 0.76 4.81 -2.71
CA ILE A 58 -0.29 4.35 -1.80
C ILE A 58 0.40 3.54 -0.69
N VAL A 59 0.21 3.97 0.54
CA VAL A 59 0.75 3.29 1.73
C VAL A 59 -0.40 2.59 2.42
N ASN A 60 -0.33 1.27 2.55
CA ASN A 60 -1.24 0.48 3.36
C ASN A 60 -0.53 0.03 4.64
N GLU A 61 -1.27 -0.09 5.74
CA GLU A 61 -0.77 -0.73 6.95
C GLU A 61 -0.53 -2.22 6.69
N SER A 62 0.74 -2.62 6.60
CA SER A 62 1.10 -4.04 6.62
C SER A 62 1.11 -4.51 8.07
N TRP A 63 0.15 -5.36 8.44
CA TRP A 63 0.20 -6.09 9.70
C TRP A 63 1.34 -7.10 9.60
N ASN A 64 2.46 -6.82 10.26
CA ASN A 64 3.49 -7.82 10.45
C ASN A 64 2.90 -8.90 11.36
N TYR A 65 2.42 -10.01 10.79
CA TYR A 65 2.12 -11.21 11.57
C TYR A 65 3.44 -11.70 12.17
N GLN A 66 3.77 -11.19 13.36
CA GLN A 66 4.84 -11.72 14.17
C GLN A 66 4.38 -13.11 14.62
N CYS A 67 4.69 -14.12 13.81
CA CYS A 67 4.66 -15.49 14.26
C CYS A 67 5.67 -15.56 15.41
N ARG A 68 5.17 -15.52 16.66
CA ARG A 68 5.99 -15.71 17.86
C ARG A 68 6.74 -17.02 17.68
N ARG A 69 8.01 -16.95 17.27
CA ARG A 69 8.92 -18.09 17.38
C ARG A 69 9.13 -18.30 18.86
N MET A 70 8.37 -19.24 19.41
CA MET A 70 8.55 -19.66 20.79
C MET A 70 9.98 -20.19 20.95
N SER A 71 10.62 -19.82 22.05
CA SER A 71 11.92 -20.36 22.43
C SER A 71 11.82 -21.89 22.53
N ILE A 72 12.85 -22.58 22.06
CA ILE A 72 12.94 -24.04 21.88
C ILE A 72 12.58 -24.87 23.14
N LYS A 73 12.47 -24.23 24.31
CA LYS A 73 12.10 -24.86 25.58
C LYS A 73 10.62 -25.24 25.70
N GLU A 74 9.74 -24.65 24.88
CA GLU A 74 8.31 -25.00 24.85
C GLU A 74 7.94 -25.60 23.49
N MET A 75 8.51 -26.77 23.16
CA MET A 75 8.13 -27.47 21.94
C MET A 75 6.70 -27.99 22.07
N ILE A 76 5.71 -27.18 21.65
CA ILE A 76 4.35 -27.66 21.39
C ILE A 76 4.49 -28.87 20.46
N PRO A 77 3.95 -30.05 20.82
CA PRO A 77 3.95 -31.19 19.92
C PRO A 77 3.30 -30.73 18.62
N ARG A 78 4.00 -30.94 17.49
CA ARG A 78 3.51 -30.55 16.15
C ARG A 78 2.04 -30.95 16.06
N GLN A 79 1.18 -30.00 15.71
CA GLN A 79 -0.26 -30.26 15.60
C GLN A 79 -0.47 -31.41 14.61
N ARG A 80 -0.83 -32.59 15.15
CA ARG A 80 -1.06 -33.82 14.40
C ARG A 80 -2.51 -33.98 13.97
N LEU A 81 -3.39 -33.04 14.36
CA LEU A 81 -4.82 -33.13 14.11
C LEU A 81 -5.17 -33.39 12.64
N SER A 82 -4.52 -32.69 11.69
CA SER A 82 -4.76 -32.91 10.26
C SER A 82 -4.32 -34.30 9.80
N PHE A 83 -3.21 -34.81 10.33
CA PHE A 83 -2.71 -36.16 10.05
C PHE A 83 -3.63 -37.23 10.66
N ASP A 84 -4.03 -37.04 11.92
CA ASP A 84 -4.91 -37.96 12.63
C ASP A 84 -6.31 -38.02 12.00
N LEU A 85 -6.86 -36.86 11.57
CA LEU A 85 -8.14 -36.79 10.88
C LEU A 85 -8.07 -37.45 9.49
N GLY A 86 -6.96 -37.28 8.77
CA GLY A 86 -6.71 -37.95 7.49
C GLY A 86 -6.74 -39.47 7.64
N ASN A 87 -6.05 -40.00 8.66
CA ASN A 87 -6.04 -41.43 8.93
C ASN A 87 -7.46 -41.97 9.23
N VAL A 88 -8.25 -41.27 10.05
CA VAL A 88 -9.63 -41.69 10.37
C VAL A 88 -10.51 -41.75 9.12
N LEU A 89 -10.40 -40.75 8.24
CA LEU A 89 -11.13 -40.72 6.98
C LEU A 89 -10.67 -41.86 6.07
N ASP A 90 -9.37 -42.06 5.90
CA ASP A 90 -8.81 -43.12 5.06
C ASP A 90 -9.25 -44.51 5.55
N PHE A 91 -9.21 -44.78 6.87
CA PHE A 91 -9.70 -46.04 7.42
C PHE A 91 -11.19 -46.27 7.15
N HIS A 92 -12.01 -45.21 7.16
CA HIS A 92 -13.42 -45.32 6.85
C HIS A 92 -13.66 -45.63 5.36
N PHE A 93 -12.93 -44.98 4.46
CA PHE A 93 -13.07 -45.23 3.02
C PHE A 93 -12.52 -46.60 2.62
N PHE A 94 -11.34 -47.01 3.07
CA PHE A 94 -10.76 -48.32 2.73
C PHE A 94 -11.54 -49.51 3.32
N GLY A 95 -12.23 -49.33 4.44
CA GLY A 95 -13.10 -50.36 5.04
C GLY A 95 -14.36 -50.67 4.23
N LEU A 96 -14.88 -49.70 3.46
CA LEU A 96 -16.07 -49.86 2.63
C LEU A 96 -15.76 -50.53 1.28
N TYR A 97 -14.57 -50.30 0.71
CA TYR A 97 -14.18 -50.87 -0.59
C TYR A 97 -13.73 -52.35 -0.56
N ARG A 98 -13.54 -52.95 0.62
CA ARG A 98 -13.19 -54.38 0.75
C ARG A 98 -14.41 -55.31 0.87
N LYS A 99 -15.63 -54.77 0.84
CA LYS A 99 -16.88 -55.54 1.04
C LYS A 99 -17.77 -55.61 -0.21
N SER A 100 -17.17 -55.50 -1.40
CA SER A 100 -17.83 -55.79 -2.69
C SER A 100 -17.23 -57.02 -3.37
#